data_AF-A0A1M3FHK3-F1
#
_entry.id   AF-A0A1M3FHK3-F1
#
_cell.length_a   1.000
_cell.length_b   1.000
_cell.length_c   1.000
_cell.angle_alpha   90.00
_cell.angle_beta   90.00
_cell.angle_gamma   90.00
#
_symmetry.space_group_name_H-M   'P 1'
#
loop_
_entity.id
_entity.type
_entity.pdbx_description
1 polymer ?
#
loop_
_entity_poly.entity_id
_entity_poly.type
_entity_poly.pdbx_seq_one_letter_code
_entity_poly.pdbx_strand_id
1 'polypeptide(L)'
;MTEAPERMLPLYESKLLHQFDHRWATYESDGSTRDATDEEKDDPRFEVEPRYWVPESSAADTLNGRWNEAWATVWRGIARSTDIRTAIATATDGIAGGGNYDYFLAGNSGLNSLIATGFLNSFVFDYVVRQKLTGMHLQFSVMAQLVAPEPREITGLISWTRESGTAWFGSRLCELLYTSERLAPAARLLGDQGEPFRWDIERRGLIRAELDAAFFHLYGVARDDVDYIMETFPIVRRKDEVAHGEYRTKRVILEVHDAMQRAIDTGTAYQTILNPPPGLGPRHPARESS
;
A
#
# COMPACT_ATOMS: atom_id res chain seq x y z
N MET A 1 -33.37 6.95 32.58
CA MET A 1 -32.66 7.30 31.34
C MET A 1 -31.83 6.09 30.96
N THR A 2 -32.28 5.32 29.98
CA THR A 2 -31.42 4.33 29.32
C THR A 2 -30.39 5.10 28.53
N GLU A 3 -29.10 4.96 28.88
CA GLU A 3 -28.00 5.50 28.08
C GLU A 3 -28.16 5.00 26.64
N ALA A 4 -27.99 5.90 25.68
CA ALA A 4 -27.94 5.49 24.28
C ALA A 4 -26.80 4.47 24.12
N PRO A 5 -27.00 3.37 23.37
CA PRO A 5 -25.95 2.38 23.18
C PRO A 5 -24.71 3.05 22.59
N GLU A 6 -23.55 2.86 23.24
CA GLU A 6 -22.27 3.39 22.78
C GLU A 6 -21.89 2.75 21.44
N ARG A 7 -21.50 3.56 20.46
CA ARG A 7 -21.12 3.06 19.13
C ARG A 7 -19.79 2.31 19.24
N MET A 8 -19.78 1.08 18.74
CA MET A 8 -18.58 0.25 18.70
C MET A 8 -17.95 0.29 17.31
N LEU A 9 -16.64 0.44 17.26
CA LEU A 9 -15.83 0.35 16.05
C LEU A 9 -15.02 -0.95 16.06
N PRO A 10 -14.77 -1.54 14.88
CA PRO A 10 -13.88 -2.70 14.78
C PRO A 10 -12.48 -2.35 15.32
N LEU A 11 -11.79 -3.32 15.92
CA LEU A 11 -10.38 -3.20 16.30
C LEU A 11 -9.56 -4.15 15.41
N TYR A 12 -8.78 -3.57 14.50
CA TYR A 12 -8.05 -4.37 13.51
C TYR A 12 -6.71 -4.85 14.05
N GLU A 13 -6.48 -6.16 13.91
CA GLU A 13 -5.19 -6.77 14.15
C GLU A 13 -4.31 -6.69 12.89
N SER A 14 -3.01 -6.52 13.06
CA SER A 14 -2.07 -6.39 11.93
C SER A 14 -2.09 -7.57 10.94
N LYS A 15 -2.49 -8.77 11.39
CA LYS A 15 -2.64 -9.95 10.53
C LYS A 15 -3.78 -9.84 9.50
N LEU A 16 -4.73 -8.93 9.71
CA LEU A 16 -5.84 -8.66 8.79
C LEU A 16 -5.41 -7.76 7.62
N LEU A 17 -4.16 -7.26 7.65
CA LEU A 17 -3.62 -6.33 6.67
C LEU A 17 -2.50 -6.98 5.84
N HIS A 18 -2.40 -6.55 4.59
CA HIS A 18 -1.31 -6.86 3.68
C HIS A 18 -0.96 -5.65 2.80
N GLN A 19 0.01 -5.80 1.90
CA GLN A 19 0.49 -4.71 1.04
C GLN A 19 -0.65 -4.11 0.21
N PHE A 20 -0.92 -2.81 0.40
CA PHE A 20 -2.00 -2.08 -0.25
C PHE A 20 -3.38 -2.74 -0.07
N ASP A 21 -3.56 -3.52 1.01
CA ASP A 21 -4.76 -4.28 1.26
C ASP A 21 -5.10 -4.26 2.75
N HIS A 22 -6.11 -3.48 3.12
CA HIS A 22 -6.65 -3.45 4.48
C HIS A 22 -7.68 -4.55 4.75
N ARG A 23 -8.01 -5.35 3.74
CA ARG A 23 -9.04 -6.40 3.78
C ARG A 23 -8.42 -7.77 3.47
N TRP A 24 -7.20 -8.01 3.95
CA TRP A 24 -6.43 -9.19 3.57
C TRP A 24 -7.01 -10.48 4.14
N ALA A 25 -7.35 -10.47 5.43
CA ALA A 25 -7.87 -11.63 6.14
C ALA A 25 -9.03 -11.24 7.06
N THR A 26 -9.95 -12.18 7.26
CA THR A 26 -11.17 -12.00 8.06
C THR A 26 -11.27 -13.09 9.13
N TYR A 27 -11.90 -12.76 10.26
CA TYR A 27 -12.28 -13.76 11.25
C TYR A 27 -13.52 -14.54 10.82
N GLU A 28 -13.56 -15.81 11.23
CA GLU A 28 -14.70 -16.70 11.11
C GLU A 28 -15.46 -16.80 12.43
N SER A 29 -16.70 -17.28 12.37
CA SER A 29 -17.56 -17.47 13.55
C SER A 29 -16.97 -18.39 14.62
N ASP A 30 -16.05 -19.28 14.26
CA ASP A 30 -15.33 -20.17 15.18
C ASP A 30 -14.06 -19.53 15.79
N GLY A 31 -13.77 -18.28 15.45
CA GLY A 31 -12.61 -17.53 15.91
C GLY A 31 -11.31 -17.82 15.17
N SER A 32 -11.33 -18.68 14.15
CA SER A 32 -10.23 -18.84 13.20
C SER A 32 -10.14 -17.67 12.23
N THR A 33 -9.05 -17.58 11.48
CA THR A 33 -8.86 -16.55 10.44
C THR A 33 -8.59 -17.21 9.10
N ARG A 34 -9.15 -16.65 8.04
CA ARG A 34 -8.83 -17.01 6.65
C ARG A 34 -8.48 -15.78 5.85
N ASP A 35 -7.77 -15.98 4.73
CA ASP A 35 -7.59 -14.93 3.74
C ASP A 35 -8.93 -14.64 3.05
N ALA A 36 -9.21 -13.36 2.79
CA ALA A 36 -10.36 -12.95 1.98
C ALA A 36 -10.10 -13.31 0.51
N THR A 37 -11.12 -13.78 -0.20
CA THR A 37 -10.98 -14.16 -1.61
C THR A 37 -10.90 -12.93 -2.51
N ASP A 38 -10.43 -13.11 -3.74
CA ASP A 38 -10.38 -12.01 -4.70
C ASP A 38 -11.79 -11.51 -5.06
N GLU A 39 -12.79 -12.39 -5.10
CA GLU A 39 -14.19 -12.01 -5.33
C GLU A 39 -14.77 -11.17 -4.18
N GLU A 40 -14.42 -11.50 -2.93
CA GLU A 40 -14.82 -10.70 -1.77
C GLU A 40 -14.16 -9.32 -1.83
N LYS A 41 -12.87 -9.25 -2.14
CA LYS A 41 -12.14 -7.98 -2.27
C LYS A 41 -12.62 -7.14 -3.45
N ASP A 42 -13.19 -7.77 -4.47
CA ASP A 42 -13.83 -7.11 -5.59
C ASP A 42 -15.26 -6.62 -5.26
N ASP A 43 -15.82 -6.89 -4.07
CA ASP A 43 -17.00 -6.12 -3.60
C ASP A 43 -16.52 -4.88 -2.83
N PRO A 44 -16.87 -3.65 -3.26
CA PRO A 44 -16.42 -2.43 -2.60
C PRO A 44 -17.02 -2.23 -1.20
N ARG A 45 -18.02 -3.02 -0.83
CA ARG A 45 -18.70 -2.98 0.48
C ARG A 45 -18.25 -4.11 1.41
N PHE A 46 -17.50 -5.08 0.89
CA PHE A 46 -16.91 -6.11 1.73
C PHE A 46 -15.89 -5.47 2.67
N GLU A 47 -16.00 -5.82 3.96
CA GLU A 47 -15.08 -5.44 5.01
C GLU A 47 -14.77 -6.67 5.85
N VAL A 48 -13.56 -6.73 6.40
CA VAL A 48 -13.13 -7.87 7.20
C VAL A 48 -13.75 -7.85 8.58
N GLU A 49 -14.15 -9.02 9.06
CA GLU A 49 -14.67 -9.17 10.42
C GLU A 49 -13.50 -9.14 11.42
N PRO A 50 -13.51 -8.23 12.41
CA PRO A 50 -12.51 -8.22 13.46
C PRO A 50 -12.86 -9.24 14.55
N ARG A 51 -11.89 -9.58 15.39
CA ARG A 51 -12.16 -10.33 16.63
C ARG A 51 -12.64 -9.45 17.77
N TYR A 52 -12.20 -8.20 17.76
CA TYR A 52 -12.39 -7.27 18.86
C TYR A 52 -13.05 -5.99 18.37
N TRP A 53 -13.80 -5.37 19.26
CA TRP A 53 -14.51 -4.12 19.03
C TRP A 53 -14.21 -3.18 20.18
N VAL A 54 -14.04 -1.90 19.88
CA VAL A 54 -13.74 -0.85 20.87
C VAL A 54 -14.76 0.27 20.79
N PRO A 55 -15.04 0.96 21.90
CA PRO A 55 -15.86 2.16 21.86
C PRO A 55 -15.30 3.22 20.92
N GLU A 56 -16.18 3.91 20.17
CA GLU A 56 -15.80 5.01 19.26
C GLU A 56 -15.04 6.12 20.01
N SER A 57 -15.43 6.39 21.26
CA SER A 57 -14.75 7.33 22.16
C SER A 57 -13.26 6.97 22.35
N SER A 58 -12.97 5.69 22.63
CA SER A 58 -11.60 5.18 22.82
C SER A 58 -10.78 5.19 21.53
N ALA A 59 -11.41 4.92 20.39
CA ALA A 59 -10.76 5.00 19.09
C ALA A 59 -10.39 6.45 18.73
N ALA A 60 -11.31 7.39 18.95
CA ALA A 60 -11.09 8.82 18.71
C ALA A 60 -9.93 9.36 19.55
N ASP A 61 -9.82 8.96 20.82
CA ASP A 61 -8.74 9.38 21.72
C ASP A 61 -7.34 8.95 21.24
N THR A 62 -7.22 7.86 20.48
CA THR A 62 -5.93 7.33 20.01
C THR A 62 -5.21 8.30 19.06
N LEU A 63 -5.98 8.96 18.19
CA LEU A 63 -5.47 9.88 17.17
C LEU A 63 -5.76 11.36 17.48
N ASN A 64 -6.50 11.63 18.56
CA ASN A 64 -6.88 12.98 18.96
C ASN A 64 -5.67 13.90 19.11
N GLY A 65 -5.73 15.06 18.44
CA GLY A 65 -4.65 16.05 18.42
C GLY A 65 -3.38 15.64 17.66
N ARG A 66 -3.33 14.42 17.09
CA ARG A 66 -2.19 13.90 16.32
C ARG A 66 -2.49 13.71 14.84
N TRP A 67 -3.76 13.53 14.49
CA TRP A 67 -4.17 13.22 13.12
C TRP A 67 -5.58 13.75 12.84
N ASN A 68 -5.78 14.33 11.65
CA ASN A 68 -7.03 15.01 11.28
C ASN A 68 -7.76 14.34 10.09
N GLU A 69 -7.16 13.34 9.47
CA GLU A 69 -7.78 12.64 8.34
C GLU A 69 -8.69 11.52 8.84
N ALA A 70 -9.77 11.25 8.12
CA ALA A 70 -10.69 10.14 8.38
C ALA A 70 -10.11 8.75 7.98
N TRP A 71 -8.84 8.71 7.62
CA TRP A 71 -8.13 7.53 7.15
C TRP A 71 -6.68 7.64 7.63
N ALA A 72 -5.93 6.54 7.73
CA ALA A 72 -4.52 6.58 8.10
C ALA A 72 -3.71 5.50 7.37
N THR A 73 -2.46 5.81 7.05
CA THR A 73 -1.47 4.81 6.63
C THR A 73 -0.99 4.04 7.83
N VAL A 74 -0.95 2.73 7.70
CA VAL A 74 -0.55 1.80 8.75
C VAL A 74 0.44 0.81 8.19
N TRP A 75 1.29 0.28 9.05
CA TRP A 75 2.23 -0.78 8.72
C TRP A 75 2.08 -1.93 9.71
N ARG A 76 2.37 -3.12 9.21
CA ARG A 76 2.28 -4.38 9.95
C ARG A 76 3.64 -4.68 10.55
N GLY A 77 3.73 -4.64 11.88
CA GLY A 77 4.95 -4.94 12.64
C GLY A 77 5.25 -6.42 12.82
N ILE A 78 4.58 -7.31 12.07
CA ILE A 78 4.90 -8.74 11.99
C ILE A 78 5.67 -8.97 10.70
N ALA A 79 6.91 -9.43 10.83
CA ALA A 79 7.86 -9.62 9.74
C ALA A 79 8.48 -11.02 9.84
N ARG A 80 7.70 -12.06 9.57
CA ARG A 80 8.18 -13.45 9.70
C ARG A 80 9.13 -13.78 8.56
N SER A 81 10.09 -14.67 8.80
CA SER A 81 11.04 -15.12 7.78
C SER A 81 10.38 -15.86 6.60
N THR A 82 9.14 -16.34 6.78
CA THR A 82 8.32 -16.97 5.75
C THR A 82 7.50 -15.99 4.92
N ASP A 83 7.42 -14.72 5.35
CA ASP A 83 6.63 -13.72 4.66
C ASP A 83 7.32 -13.32 3.37
N ILE A 84 6.53 -13.21 2.30
CA ILE A 84 7.01 -12.83 0.97
C ILE A 84 7.65 -11.44 0.97
N ARG A 85 7.21 -10.56 1.88
CA ARG A 85 7.66 -9.18 2.08
C ARG A 85 7.76 -8.89 3.58
N THR A 86 8.74 -8.08 3.98
CA THR A 86 9.00 -7.74 5.40
C THR A 86 8.24 -6.49 5.80
N ALA A 87 8.33 -5.46 4.96
CA ALA A 87 7.62 -4.22 5.15
C ALA A 87 6.28 -4.30 4.41
N ILE A 88 5.21 -4.19 5.18
CA ILE A 88 3.83 -4.32 4.71
C ILE A 88 3.08 -3.12 5.23
N ALA A 89 2.49 -2.35 4.31
CA ALA A 89 1.71 -1.17 4.66
C ALA A 89 0.46 -1.03 3.79
N THR A 90 -0.55 -0.34 4.30
CA THR A 90 -1.78 0.02 3.57
C THR A 90 -2.40 1.27 4.18
N ALA A 91 -3.37 1.87 3.48
CA ALA A 91 -4.30 2.82 4.07
C ALA A 91 -5.50 2.08 4.68
N THR A 92 -6.00 2.60 5.80
CA THR A 92 -7.23 2.18 6.50
C THR A 92 -8.11 3.39 6.74
N ASP A 93 -9.39 3.21 6.99
CA ASP A 93 -10.40 4.22 7.35
C ASP A 93 -10.24 4.77 8.79
N GLY A 94 -9.00 4.83 9.29
CA GLY A 94 -8.71 5.42 10.60
C GLY A 94 -9.14 4.56 11.79
N ILE A 95 -9.58 3.32 11.53
CA ILE A 95 -9.94 2.33 12.54
C ILE A 95 -8.82 2.15 13.57
N ALA A 96 -9.23 1.93 14.83
CA ALA A 96 -8.35 1.56 15.92
C ALA A 96 -7.62 0.25 15.60
N GLY A 97 -6.30 0.26 15.78
CA GLY A 97 -5.46 -0.91 15.60
C GLY A 97 -5.01 -1.54 16.91
N GLY A 98 -4.79 -2.86 16.89
CA GLY A 98 -4.15 -3.61 17.97
C GLY A 98 -3.14 -4.63 17.43
N GLY A 99 -2.17 -5.02 18.27
CA GLY A 99 -1.27 -6.14 17.97
C GLY A 99 -0.36 -5.94 16.75
N ASN A 100 0.73 -5.17 16.91
CA ASN A 100 1.69 -4.80 15.86
C ASN A 100 1.04 -4.11 14.64
N TYR A 101 -0.09 -3.43 14.87
CA TYR A 101 -0.70 -2.48 13.95
C TYR A 101 -0.17 -1.12 14.36
N ASP A 102 0.62 -0.49 13.50
CA ASP A 102 1.27 0.77 13.83
C ASP A 102 0.96 1.82 12.77
N TYR A 103 0.63 3.02 13.21
CA TYR A 103 0.35 4.14 12.32
C TYR A 103 1.65 4.73 11.75
N PHE A 104 1.66 5.03 10.45
CA PHE A 104 2.69 5.84 9.81
C PHE A 104 2.10 7.19 9.44
N LEU A 105 2.32 8.19 10.31
CA LEU A 105 1.81 9.54 10.14
C LEU A 105 2.96 10.46 9.72
N ALA A 106 3.00 10.83 8.44
CA ALA A 106 4.02 11.73 7.89
C ALA A 106 3.74 13.19 8.32
N GLY A 107 3.99 13.49 9.59
CA GLY A 107 3.57 14.73 10.23
C GLY A 107 2.04 14.82 10.27
N ASN A 108 1.47 15.97 9.88
CA ASN A 108 0.02 16.17 9.73
C ASN A 108 -0.41 16.19 8.24
N SER A 109 0.40 15.64 7.33
CA SER A 109 0.09 15.61 5.90
C SER A 109 -0.51 14.26 5.52
N GLY A 110 -1.82 14.24 5.27
CA GLY A 110 -2.50 13.08 4.68
C GLY A 110 -1.84 12.67 3.37
N LEU A 111 -1.53 13.63 2.49
CA LEU A 111 -0.98 13.34 1.17
C LEU A 111 0.37 12.63 1.26
N ASN A 112 1.29 13.13 2.09
CA ASN A 112 2.59 12.50 2.28
C ASN A 112 2.45 11.12 2.92
N SER A 113 1.50 10.93 3.84
CA SER A 113 1.26 9.62 4.46
C SER A 113 0.71 8.61 3.45
N LEU A 114 -0.15 9.06 2.54
CA LEU A 114 -0.71 8.19 1.49
C LEU A 114 0.40 7.76 0.52
N ILE A 115 1.19 8.73 0.07
CA ILE A 115 2.38 8.50 -0.77
C ILE A 115 3.38 7.58 -0.07
N ALA A 116 3.55 7.71 1.24
CA ALA A 116 4.44 6.85 2.02
C ALA A 116 4.10 5.37 1.91
N THR A 117 2.81 5.03 1.75
CA THR A 117 2.37 3.65 1.51
C THR A 117 3.08 3.00 0.31
N GLY A 118 3.40 3.79 -0.72
CA GLY A 118 4.16 3.33 -1.87
C GLY A 118 5.57 2.85 -1.49
N PHE A 119 6.38 3.73 -0.88
CA PHE A 119 7.77 3.38 -0.59
C PHE A 119 7.85 2.31 0.51
N LEU A 120 6.95 2.34 1.50
CA LEU A 120 6.90 1.34 2.57
C LEU A 120 6.68 -0.08 2.03
N ASN A 121 6.03 -0.21 0.87
CA ASN A 121 5.82 -1.47 0.17
C ASN A 121 6.79 -1.70 -1.00
N SER A 122 7.82 -0.86 -1.17
CA SER A 122 8.79 -1.03 -2.26
C SER A 122 9.85 -2.09 -1.96
N PHE A 123 10.35 -2.77 -2.99
CA PHE A 123 11.42 -3.77 -2.83
C PHE A 123 12.71 -3.16 -2.29
N VAL A 124 13.07 -1.95 -2.72
CA VAL A 124 14.26 -1.24 -2.22
C VAL A 124 14.16 -0.96 -0.72
N PHE A 125 13.01 -0.51 -0.23
CA PHE A 125 12.79 -0.28 1.20
C PHE A 125 12.82 -1.59 1.99
N ASP A 126 12.13 -2.62 1.50
CA ASP A 126 12.12 -3.96 2.13
C ASP A 126 13.54 -4.54 2.21
N TYR A 127 14.36 -4.35 1.17
CA TYR A 127 15.76 -4.75 1.18
C TYR A 127 16.55 -4.07 2.29
N VAL A 128 16.41 -2.74 2.46
CA VAL A 128 17.05 -1.98 3.55
C VAL A 128 16.56 -2.43 4.93
N VAL A 129 15.26 -2.68 5.08
CA VAL A 129 14.65 -3.21 6.31
C VAL A 129 15.30 -4.54 6.70
N ARG A 130 15.41 -5.47 5.74
CA ARG A 130 15.99 -6.81 5.96
C ARG A 130 17.45 -6.77 6.44
N GLN A 131 18.21 -5.73 6.12
CA GLN A 131 19.58 -5.59 6.61
C GLN A 131 19.67 -5.20 8.10
N LYS A 132 18.61 -4.55 8.63
CA LYS A 132 18.58 -4.02 10.00
C LYS A 132 17.67 -4.82 10.93
N LEU A 133 16.76 -5.61 10.37
CA LEU A 133 15.81 -6.38 11.15
C LEU A 133 16.51 -7.56 11.84
N THR A 134 16.37 -7.62 13.17
CA THR A 134 16.76 -8.78 13.96
C THR A 134 15.51 -9.36 14.63
N GLY A 135 15.08 -10.54 14.18
CA GLY A 135 13.88 -11.22 14.70
C GLY A 135 12.64 -11.08 13.81
N MET A 136 11.47 -11.35 14.39
CA MET A 136 10.19 -11.49 13.65
C MET A 136 9.28 -10.26 13.72
N HIS A 137 9.75 -9.18 14.35
CA HIS A 137 8.97 -7.96 14.55
C HIS A 137 9.73 -6.77 14.03
N LEU A 138 9.14 -6.07 13.06
CA LEU A 138 9.63 -4.77 12.65
C LEU A 138 9.25 -3.80 13.78
N GLN A 139 10.23 -3.35 14.56
CA GLN A 139 10.00 -2.48 15.72
C GLN A 139 10.02 -1.02 15.31
N PHE A 140 9.33 -0.17 16.08
CA PHE A 140 9.37 1.29 15.88
C PHE A 140 10.80 1.85 15.90
N SER A 141 11.67 1.31 16.75
CA SER A 141 13.09 1.69 16.84
C SER A 141 13.87 1.42 15.55
N VAL A 142 13.53 0.35 14.81
CA VAL A 142 14.10 0.05 13.49
C VAL A 142 13.51 0.99 12.46
N MET A 143 12.19 1.14 12.42
CA MET A 143 11.49 2.06 11.50
C MET A 143 12.03 3.49 11.57
N ALA A 144 12.30 3.99 12.77
CA ALA A 144 12.84 5.34 12.99
C ALA A 144 14.28 5.54 12.47
N GLN A 145 14.98 4.47 12.07
CA GLN A 145 16.35 4.52 11.55
C GLN A 145 16.45 4.21 10.05
N LEU A 146 15.33 3.90 9.40
CA LEU A 146 15.31 3.56 7.99
C LEU A 146 15.42 4.81 7.13
N VAL A 147 16.16 4.68 6.03
CA VAL A 147 16.22 5.71 5.01
C VAL A 147 14.88 5.74 4.29
N ALA A 148 14.33 6.94 4.10
CA ALA A 148 13.17 7.21 3.27
C ALA A 148 13.50 8.37 2.33
N PRO A 149 12.97 8.41 1.10
CA PRO A 149 13.13 9.56 0.23
C PRO A 149 12.48 10.79 0.86
N GLU A 150 13.05 11.96 0.64
CA GLU A 150 12.49 13.18 1.18
C GLU A 150 11.13 13.49 0.51
N PRO A 151 10.14 14.03 1.24
CA PRO A 151 8.82 14.30 0.65
C PRO A 151 8.88 15.13 -0.63
N ARG A 152 9.82 16.07 -0.75
CA ARG A 152 10.00 16.89 -1.96
C ARG A 152 10.51 16.11 -3.17
N GLU A 153 11.26 15.04 -2.97
CA GLU A 153 11.77 14.16 -4.03
C GLU A 153 10.66 13.28 -4.59
N ILE A 154 9.65 12.96 -3.77
CA ILE A 154 8.49 12.15 -4.19
C ILE A 154 7.36 13.04 -4.72
N THR A 155 7.14 14.24 -4.17
CA THR A 155 6.00 15.10 -4.53
C THR A 155 6.31 16.13 -5.62
N GLY A 156 7.59 16.49 -5.80
CA GLY A 156 8.06 17.49 -6.75
C GLY A 156 8.08 17.02 -8.21
N LEU A 157 8.91 17.64 -9.05
CA LEU A 157 9.11 17.18 -10.42
C LEU A 157 9.95 15.91 -10.44
N ILE A 158 9.53 14.93 -11.23
CA ILE A 158 10.13 13.60 -11.31
C ILE A 158 10.80 13.41 -12.67
N SER A 159 12.05 12.97 -12.69
CA SER A 159 12.91 12.99 -13.88
C SER A 159 12.38 12.18 -15.08
N TRP A 160 11.54 11.16 -14.85
CA TRP A 160 10.99 10.31 -15.92
C TRP A 160 9.58 10.73 -16.37
N THR A 161 8.95 11.76 -15.81
CA THR A 161 7.61 12.21 -16.20
C THR A 161 7.53 13.73 -16.33
N ARG A 162 6.50 14.22 -17.01
CA ARG A 162 6.17 15.66 -17.07
C ARG A 162 5.24 16.11 -15.96
N GLU A 163 4.74 15.16 -15.18
CA GLU A 163 3.82 15.39 -14.07
C GLU A 163 4.59 15.62 -12.77
N SER A 164 3.93 16.21 -11.78
CA SER A 164 4.44 16.16 -10.41
C SER A 164 4.39 14.71 -9.90
N GLY A 165 5.30 14.36 -9.00
CA GLY A 165 5.29 13.06 -8.37
C GLY A 165 4.05 12.85 -7.51
N THR A 166 3.48 13.92 -6.93
CA THR A 166 2.14 13.85 -6.33
C THR A 166 1.09 13.27 -7.27
N ALA A 167 1.03 13.74 -8.53
CA ALA A 167 0.08 13.22 -9.50
C ALA A 167 0.46 11.80 -9.97
N TRP A 168 1.75 11.57 -10.22
CA TRP A 168 2.25 10.31 -10.75
C TRP A 168 2.13 9.14 -9.75
N PHE A 169 2.56 9.34 -8.50
CA PHE A 169 2.37 8.36 -7.42
C PHE A 169 0.91 8.31 -6.97
N GLY A 170 0.24 9.47 -6.92
CA GLY A 170 -1.16 9.57 -6.51
C GLY A 170 -2.08 8.71 -7.35
N SER A 171 -2.03 8.80 -8.69
CA SER A 171 -2.87 7.99 -9.58
C SER A 171 -2.72 6.47 -9.35
N ARG A 172 -1.48 6.01 -9.17
CA ARG A 172 -1.14 4.60 -8.92
C ARG A 172 -1.59 4.12 -7.54
N LEU A 173 -1.35 4.93 -6.51
CA LEU A 173 -1.73 4.61 -5.14
C LEU A 173 -3.24 4.70 -4.93
N CYS A 174 -3.92 5.65 -5.57
CA CYS A 174 -5.37 5.75 -5.58
C CYS A 174 -5.97 4.43 -6.07
N GLU A 175 -5.48 3.94 -7.21
CA GLU A 175 -6.00 2.70 -7.80
C GLU A 175 -5.68 1.44 -6.98
N LEU A 176 -4.50 1.40 -6.33
CA LEU A 176 -4.15 0.28 -5.45
C LEU A 176 -4.95 0.27 -4.13
N LEU A 177 -5.28 1.44 -3.59
CA LEU A 177 -5.86 1.56 -2.26
C LEU A 177 -7.38 1.71 -2.30
N TYR A 178 -7.94 2.45 -3.25
CA TYR A 178 -9.37 2.76 -3.30
C TYR A 178 -10.20 1.63 -3.93
N THR A 179 -10.22 0.48 -3.26
CA THR A 179 -11.03 -0.70 -3.62
C THR A 179 -12.18 -0.94 -2.65
N SER A 180 -12.31 -0.12 -1.60
CA SER A 180 -13.43 -0.11 -0.65
C SER A 180 -14.05 1.28 -0.60
N GLU A 181 -15.37 1.34 -0.43
CA GLU A 181 -16.10 2.59 -0.17
C GLU A 181 -15.53 3.35 1.05
N ARG A 182 -14.98 2.63 2.04
CA ARG A 182 -14.40 3.23 3.24
C ARG A 182 -13.16 4.06 3.00
N LEU A 183 -12.44 3.81 1.89
CA LEU A 183 -11.25 4.58 1.51
C LEU A 183 -11.56 5.76 0.58
N ALA A 184 -12.83 6.08 0.34
CA ALA A 184 -13.21 7.27 -0.41
C ALA A 184 -12.61 8.58 0.14
N PRO A 185 -12.48 8.81 1.47
CA PRO A 185 -11.78 9.99 1.98
C PRO A 185 -10.32 10.10 1.52
N ALA A 186 -9.59 8.98 1.47
CA ALA A 186 -8.21 8.95 1.00
C ALA A 186 -8.12 9.23 -0.52
N ALA A 187 -9.03 8.66 -1.29
CA ALA A 187 -9.12 8.89 -2.74
C ALA A 187 -9.39 10.37 -3.08
N ARG A 188 -10.30 11.02 -2.33
CA ARG A 188 -10.62 12.44 -2.49
C ARG A 188 -9.41 13.35 -2.24
N LEU A 189 -8.51 12.97 -1.35
CA LEU A 189 -7.27 13.71 -1.11
C LEU A 189 -6.34 13.72 -2.33
N LEU A 190 -6.43 12.68 -3.17
CA LEU A 190 -5.72 12.57 -4.46
C LEU A 190 -6.49 13.21 -5.62
N GLY A 191 -7.62 13.87 -5.34
CA GLY A 191 -8.48 14.48 -6.36
C GLY A 191 -9.44 13.51 -7.04
N ASP A 192 -9.58 12.28 -6.53
CA ASP A 192 -10.46 11.26 -7.09
C ASP A 192 -11.87 11.34 -6.48
N GLN A 193 -12.89 11.44 -7.33
CA GLN A 193 -14.31 11.45 -6.92
C GLN A 193 -15.09 10.29 -7.55
N GLY A 194 -14.39 9.32 -8.14
CA GLY A 194 -15.02 8.18 -8.78
C GLY A 194 -15.51 7.13 -7.78
N GLU A 195 -16.11 6.08 -8.32
CA GLU A 195 -16.39 4.86 -7.55
C GLU A 195 -15.11 4.06 -7.29
N PRO A 196 -15.09 3.15 -6.30
CA PRO A 196 -13.94 2.29 -6.04
C PRO A 196 -13.50 1.52 -7.30
N PHE A 197 -12.20 1.29 -7.41
CA PHE A 197 -11.61 0.46 -8.45
C PHE A 197 -11.90 -1.02 -8.22
N ARG A 198 -11.97 -1.79 -9.32
CA ARG A 198 -12.07 -3.25 -9.28
C ARG A 198 -10.80 -3.86 -8.67
N TRP A 199 -10.96 -4.97 -7.96
CA TRP A 199 -9.86 -5.79 -7.47
C TRP A 199 -9.31 -6.68 -8.59
N ASP A 200 -8.44 -6.11 -9.42
CA ASP A 200 -7.78 -6.82 -10.53
C ASP A 200 -6.34 -7.19 -10.16
N ILE A 201 -6.09 -8.47 -9.88
CA ILE A 201 -4.77 -8.96 -9.43
C ILE A 201 -3.66 -8.68 -10.45
N GLU A 202 -3.91 -8.92 -11.74
CA GLU A 202 -2.91 -8.74 -12.79
C GLU A 202 -2.56 -7.26 -12.94
N ARG A 203 -3.58 -6.39 -12.98
CA ARG A 203 -3.40 -4.95 -13.08
C ARG A 203 -2.69 -4.37 -11.86
N ARG A 204 -3.09 -4.79 -10.64
CA ARG A 204 -2.42 -4.40 -9.38
C ARG A 204 -0.95 -4.80 -9.37
N GLY A 205 -0.62 -5.98 -9.92
CA GLY A 205 0.77 -6.44 -10.09
C GLY A 205 1.60 -5.48 -10.96
N LEU A 206 1.05 -5.02 -12.09
CA LEU A 206 1.72 -4.06 -12.98
C LEU A 206 1.88 -2.68 -12.34
N ILE A 207 0.86 -2.17 -11.64
CA ILE A 207 0.97 -0.89 -10.92
C ILE A 207 2.08 -0.96 -9.86
N ARG A 208 2.14 -2.05 -9.11
CA ARG A 208 3.20 -2.27 -8.10
C ARG A 208 4.58 -2.33 -8.74
N ALA A 209 4.72 -3.00 -9.89
CA ALA A 209 5.99 -3.04 -10.62
C ALA A 209 6.45 -1.64 -11.08
N GLU A 210 5.53 -0.77 -11.55
CA GLU A 210 5.87 0.62 -11.87
C GLU A 210 6.30 1.41 -10.63
N LEU A 211 5.61 1.24 -9.50
CA LEU A 211 5.98 1.87 -8.24
C LEU A 211 7.35 1.40 -7.76
N ASP A 212 7.64 0.10 -7.81
CA ASP A 212 8.92 -0.47 -7.42
C ASP A 212 10.07 0.09 -8.27
N ALA A 213 9.91 0.12 -9.60
CA ALA A 213 10.89 0.71 -10.52
C ALA A 213 11.13 2.20 -10.22
N ALA A 214 10.06 2.96 -9.97
CA ALA A 214 10.15 4.37 -9.59
C ALA A 214 10.91 4.56 -8.26
N PHE A 215 10.65 3.74 -7.26
CA PHE A 215 11.37 3.83 -5.99
C PHE A 215 12.84 3.41 -6.12
N PHE A 216 13.19 2.44 -6.97
CA PHE A 216 14.61 2.17 -7.28
C PHE A 216 15.33 3.41 -7.84
N HIS A 217 14.69 4.14 -8.76
CA HIS A 217 15.22 5.41 -9.27
C HIS A 217 15.35 6.48 -8.18
N LEU A 218 14.33 6.65 -7.32
CA LEU A 218 14.38 7.62 -6.21
C LEU A 218 15.48 7.32 -5.18
N TYR A 219 15.77 6.03 -4.95
CA TYR A 219 16.87 5.62 -4.07
C TYR A 219 18.24 5.66 -4.77
N GLY A 220 18.30 6.00 -6.06
CA GLY A 220 19.54 6.06 -6.83
C GLY A 220 20.18 4.69 -7.06
N VAL A 221 19.37 3.62 -7.11
CA VAL A 221 19.87 2.25 -7.30
C VAL A 221 20.13 2.01 -8.77
N ALA A 222 21.36 1.63 -9.13
CA ALA A 222 21.72 1.32 -10.50
C ALA A 222 21.05 0.02 -10.98
N ARG A 223 20.85 -0.10 -12.30
CA ARG A 223 20.13 -1.22 -12.93
C ARG A 223 20.64 -2.61 -12.54
N ASP A 224 21.95 -2.80 -12.42
CA ASP A 224 22.55 -4.08 -12.01
C ASP A 224 22.32 -4.36 -10.51
N ASP A 225 22.30 -3.32 -9.67
CA ASP A 225 21.97 -3.44 -8.26
C ASP A 225 20.48 -3.74 -8.05
N VAL A 226 19.60 -3.22 -8.91
CA VAL A 226 18.18 -3.62 -8.93
C VAL A 226 18.07 -5.12 -9.20
N ASP A 227 18.81 -5.63 -10.21
CA ASP A 227 18.83 -7.05 -10.55
C ASP A 227 19.26 -7.92 -9.36
N TYR A 228 20.33 -7.50 -8.67
CA TYR A 228 20.84 -8.15 -7.47
C TYR A 228 19.84 -8.11 -6.31
N ILE A 229 19.28 -6.92 -6.00
CA ILE A 229 18.31 -6.76 -4.91
C ILE A 229 17.13 -7.71 -5.12
N MET A 230 16.61 -7.81 -6.34
CA MET A 230 15.50 -8.71 -6.65
C MET A 230 15.85 -10.19 -6.41
N GLU A 231 17.09 -10.63 -6.64
CA GLU A 231 17.52 -12.00 -6.31
C GLU A 231 17.52 -12.31 -4.81
N THR A 232 17.51 -11.28 -3.94
CA THR A 232 17.45 -11.48 -2.48
C THR A 232 16.05 -11.82 -1.96
N PHE A 233 15.04 -11.92 -2.84
CA PHE A 233 13.65 -12.27 -2.53
C PHE A 233 13.24 -13.65 -3.06
N PRO A 234 13.83 -14.76 -2.55
CA PRO A 234 13.63 -16.11 -3.11
C PRO A 234 12.19 -16.63 -2.96
N ILE A 235 11.40 -16.11 -2.02
CA ILE A 235 9.99 -16.48 -1.86
C ILE A 235 9.14 -15.87 -2.99
N VAL A 236 9.42 -14.62 -3.37
CA VAL A 236 8.76 -13.97 -4.52
C VAL A 236 9.09 -14.74 -5.78
N ARG A 237 10.38 -15.03 -6.01
CA ARG A 237 10.84 -15.80 -7.17
C ARG A 237 10.12 -17.14 -7.29
N ARG A 238 10.09 -17.95 -6.22
CA ARG A 238 9.41 -19.26 -6.24
C ARG A 238 7.92 -19.14 -6.53
N LYS A 239 7.24 -18.13 -5.98
CA LYS A 239 5.81 -17.90 -6.23
C LYS A 239 5.56 -17.51 -7.69
N ASP A 240 6.39 -16.64 -8.25
CA ASP A 240 6.31 -16.25 -9.66
C ASP A 240 6.60 -17.42 -10.59
N GLU A 241 7.64 -18.21 -10.33
CA GLU A 241 7.99 -19.39 -11.13
C GLU A 241 6.85 -20.43 -11.13
N VAL A 242 6.17 -20.61 -9.99
CA VAL A 242 4.98 -21.48 -9.91
C VAL A 242 3.79 -20.89 -10.68
N ALA A 243 3.53 -19.59 -10.57
CA ALA A 243 2.35 -18.94 -11.17
C ALA A 243 2.51 -18.65 -12.67
N HIS A 244 3.72 -18.38 -13.13
CA HIS A 244 4.00 -17.81 -14.46
C HIS A 244 5.11 -18.56 -15.22
N GLY A 245 5.83 -19.48 -14.59
CA GLY A 245 6.95 -20.20 -15.22
C GLY A 245 8.24 -19.37 -15.35
N GLU A 246 8.25 -18.13 -14.88
CA GLU A 246 9.40 -17.22 -14.88
C GLU A 246 9.37 -16.31 -13.64
N TYR A 247 10.48 -15.63 -13.33
CA TYR A 247 10.50 -14.58 -12.31
C TYR A 247 9.90 -13.27 -12.87
N ARG A 248 8.60 -13.31 -13.19
CA ARG A 248 7.86 -12.26 -13.90
C ARG A 248 7.97 -10.89 -13.21
N THR A 249 7.82 -10.83 -11.89
CA THR A 249 7.91 -9.57 -11.12
C THR A 249 9.26 -8.89 -11.34
N LYS A 250 10.37 -9.64 -11.23
CA LYS A 250 11.71 -9.11 -11.51
C LYS A 250 11.82 -8.62 -12.95
N ARG A 251 11.42 -9.44 -13.93
CA ARG A 251 11.48 -9.07 -15.35
C ARG A 251 10.74 -7.74 -15.62
N VAL A 252 9.49 -7.62 -15.15
CA VAL A 252 8.66 -6.43 -15.38
C VAL A 252 9.24 -5.20 -14.68
N ILE A 253 9.69 -5.32 -13.43
CA ILE A 253 10.33 -4.19 -12.71
C ILE A 253 11.56 -3.70 -13.48
N LEU A 254 12.39 -4.61 -13.97
CA LEU A 254 13.59 -4.27 -14.73
C LEU A 254 13.25 -3.61 -16.08
N GLU A 255 12.26 -4.12 -16.81
CA GLU A 255 11.79 -3.51 -18.06
C GLU A 255 11.25 -2.09 -17.86
N VAL A 256 10.48 -1.88 -16.79
CA VAL A 256 9.96 -0.54 -16.44
C VAL A 256 11.08 0.37 -15.98
N HIS A 257 12.01 -0.12 -15.16
CA HIS A 257 13.18 0.64 -14.74
C HIS A 257 14.00 1.13 -15.94
N ASP A 258 14.24 0.24 -16.92
CA ASP A 258 14.96 0.57 -18.15
C ASP A 258 14.19 1.57 -19.03
N ALA A 259 12.85 1.47 -19.06
CA ALA A 259 12.01 2.43 -19.76
C ALA A 259 12.01 3.82 -19.10
N MET A 260 12.00 3.88 -17.76
CA MET A 260 12.15 5.14 -17.02
C MET A 260 13.54 5.74 -17.22
N GLN A 261 14.61 4.94 -17.21
CA GLN A 261 15.96 5.41 -17.49
C GLN A 261 16.06 6.01 -18.91
N ARG A 262 15.50 5.34 -19.93
CA ARG A 262 15.45 5.89 -21.29
C ARG A 262 14.68 7.21 -21.38
N ALA A 263 13.61 7.37 -20.61
CA ALA A 263 12.86 8.62 -20.53
C ALA A 263 13.72 9.75 -19.96
N ILE A 264 14.45 9.47 -18.86
CA ILE A 264 15.41 10.39 -18.24
C ILE A 264 16.50 10.79 -19.24
N ASP A 265 17.14 9.82 -19.90
CA ASP A 265 18.27 10.05 -20.81
C ASP A 265 17.88 10.84 -22.06
N THR A 266 16.65 10.64 -22.55
CA THR A 266 16.17 11.26 -23.79
C THR A 266 15.35 12.54 -23.54
N GLY A 267 15.05 12.88 -22.28
CA GLY A 267 14.17 13.99 -21.92
C GLY A 267 12.72 13.80 -22.40
N THR A 268 12.31 12.56 -22.66
CA THR A 268 10.94 12.20 -23.02
C THR A 268 10.17 11.73 -21.79
N ALA A 269 8.84 11.76 -21.82
CA ALA A 269 8.04 11.25 -20.71
C ALA A 269 7.92 9.72 -20.81
N TYR A 270 8.16 9.03 -19.70
CA TYR A 270 7.88 7.60 -19.55
C TYR A 270 6.41 7.31 -19.89
N GLN A 271 6.20 6.27 -20.69
CA GLN A 271 4.88 5.77 -21.03
C GLN A 271 4.57 4.56 -20.16
N THR A 272 3.45 4.63 -19.44
CA THR A 272 2.98 3.54 -18.58
C THR A 272 2.73 2.27 -19.39
N ILE A 273 3.02 1.11 -18.79
CA ILE A 273 2.71 -0.20 -19.38
C ILE A 273 1.22 -0.55 -19.23
N LEU A 274 0.45 0.26 -18.50
CA LEU A 274 -0.96 0.03 -18.23
C LEU A 274 -1.86 0.74 -19.24
N ASN A 275 -2.86 0.01 -19.73
CA ASN A 275 -3.95 0.55 -20.53
C ASN A 275 -5.30 0.06 -19.97
N PRO A 276 -6.21 0.94 -19.53
CA PRO A 276 -6.06 2.40 -19.41
C PRO A 276 -4.95 2.79 -18.41
N PRO A 277 -4.44 4.04 -18.43
CA PRO A 277 -3.37 4.46 -17.52
C PRO A 277 -3.83 4.40 -16.04
N PRO A 278 -2.90 4.39 -15.07
CA PRO A 278 -3.24 4.38 -13.64
C PRO A 278 -4.19 5.51 -13.25
N GLY A 279 -5.12 5.24 -12.35
CA GLY A 279 -6.18 6.17 -11.95
C GLY A 279 -7.41 6.14 -12.88
N LEU A 280 -7.26 5.63 -14.10
CA LEU A 280 -8.34 5.44 -15.07
C LEU A 280 -8.70 3.96 -15.28
N GLY A 281 -8.25 3.07 -14.37
CA GLY A 281 -8.59 1.65 -14.36
C GLY A 281 -10.08 1.35 -14.25
N PRO A 282 -10.48 0.07 -14.45
CA PRO A 282 -11.86 -0.37 -14.28
C PRO A 282 -12.39 -0.06 -12.87
N ARG A 283 -13.62 0.43 -12.79
CA ARG A 283 -14.31 0.79 -11.55
C ARG A 283 -15.65 0.10 -11.42
N HIS A 284 -16.16 0.09 -10.19
CA HIS A 284 -17.55 -0.26 -9.93
C HIS A 284 -18.51 0.77 -10.57
N PRO A 285 -19.73 0.34 -10.94
CA PRO A 285 -20.73 1.26 -11.47
C PRO A 285 -21.12 2.31 -10.42
N ALA A 286 -21.42 3.52 -10.89
CA ALA A 286 -21.97 4.57 -10.04
C ALA A 286 -23.28 4.11 -9.40
N ARG A 287 -23.50 4.51 -8.16
CA ARG A 287 -24.78 4.23 -7.48
C ARG A 287 -25.95 4.75 -8.31
N GLU A 288 -26.95 3.91 -8.53
CA GLU A 288 -28.28 4.40 -8.89
C GLU A 288 -28.83 5.11 -7.66
N SER A 289 -29.10 6.42 -7.79
CA SER A 289 -29.65 7.25 -6.72
C SER A 289 -30.99 6.62 -6.26
N SER A 290 -31.00 6.04 -5.06
CA SER A 290 -32.21 5.51 -4.41
C SER A 290 -32.85 6.59 -3.56
#